data_AF-A0A7W1M015-F1
#
_entry.id   AF-A0A7W1M015-F1
#
_cell.length_a   1.000
_cell.length_b   1.000
_cell.length_c   1.000
_cell.angle_alpha   90.00
_cell.angle_beta   90.00
_cell.angle_gamma   90.00
#
_symmetry.space_group_name_H-M   'P 1'
#
loop_
_entity.id
_entity.type
_entity.pdbx_description
1 polymer ?
#
loop_
_entity_poly.entity_id
_entity_poly.type
_entity_poly.pdbx_seq_one_letter_code
_entity_poly.pdbx_strand_id
1 'polypeptide(L)'
;MNWKWKARVQNAVEMMPLSDQIYYAMQRNVGSFRPGRSNHLEWFEAALTFVKWIKGAGQEVKGRSFLEVGTGHYLSVPMALWLCGASEVVTVDLNKYLADALVAETIEFVRNNQDEVVTAFGSEAEEPLFQERLQQLIKIQGGASELLRLANIKYISPADAARLDFPDESFDFHISHAVFEHIPPEVIAAILTEARRLLKPQGLLVHVIDPSDHFAHDDTSITAINFLQFSEREW
;
A
#
# COMPACT_ATOMS: atom_id res chain seq x y z
N MET A 1 -5.02 20.55 -11.37
CA MET A 1 -3.84 21.30 -11.89
C MET A 1 -3.64 20.88 -13.33
N ASN A 2 -3.25 21.76 -14.26
CA ASN A 2 -3.03 21.31 -15.65
C ASN A 2 -1.96 20.21 -15.70
N TRP A 3 -2.34 19.03 -16.18
CA TRP A 3 -1.49 17.83 -16.13
C TRP A 3 -0.13 18.01 -16.81
N LYS A 4 -0.06 18.79 -17.90
CA LYS A 4 1.19 19.04 -18.64
C LYS A 4 2.23 19.76 -17.80
N TRP A 5 1.80 20.66 -16.92
CA TRP A 5 2.70 21.33 -15.98
C TRP A 5 3.17 20.37 -14.90
N LYS A 6 2.25 19.52 -14.39
CA LYS A 6 2.60 18.49 -13.40
C LYS A 6 3.63 17.50 -13.96
N ALA A 7 3.40 16.98 -15.16
CA ALA A 7 4.31 16.07 -15.86
C ALA A 7 5.70 16.68 -16.06
N ARG A 8 5.79 17.94 -16.51
CA ARG A 8 7.07 18.64 -16.67
C ARG A 8 7.86 18.76 -15.36
N VAL A 9 7.16 19.05 -14.26
CA VAL A 9 7.81 19.15 -12.93
C VAL A 9 8.26 17.77 -12.46
N GLN A 10 7.43 16.73 -12.60
CA GLN A 10 7.78 15.36 -12.22
C GLN A 10 8.99 14.85 -13.01
N ASN A 11 8.98 14.97 -14.35
CA ASN A 11 10.10 14.54 -15.20
C ASN A 11 11.39 15.31 -14.87
N ALA A 12 11.29 16.60 -14.50
CA ALA A 12 12.45 17.37 -14.07
C ALA A 12 13.01 16.88 -12.72
N VAL A 13 12.14 16.52 -11.77
CA VAL A 13 12.55 15.98 -10.46
C VAL A 13 13.18 14.59 -10.60
N GLU A 14 12.66 13.74 -11.48
CA GLU A 14 13.21 12.40 -11.74
C GLU A 14 14.65 12.43 -12.28
N MET A 15 15.03 13.49 -12.99
CA MET A 15 16.40 13.67 -13.50
C MET A 15 17.39 14.17 -12.44
N MET A 16 16.93 14.57 -11.25
CA MET A 16 17.78 15.12 -10.20
C MET A 16 18.39 14.00 -9.33
N PRO A 17 19.62 14.19 -8.80
CA PRO A 17 20.12 13.31 -7.75
C PRO A 17 19.20 13.38 -6.54
N LEU A 18 18.96 12.25 -5.86
CA LEU A 18 18.03 12.16 -4.73
C LEU A 18 16.58 12.53 -5.10
N SER A 19 16.16 12.19 -6.33
CA SER A 19 14.80 12.39 -6.87
C SER A 19 13.72 12.05 -5.86
N ASP A 20 13.83 10.93 -5.14
CA ASP A 20 12.83 10.47 -4.18
C ASP A 20 12.68 11.42 -2.99
N GLN A 21 13.80 11.94 -2.48
CA GLN A 21 13.79 12.89 -1.37
C GLN A 21 13.22 14.24 -1.80
N ILE A 22 13.56 14.67 -3.02
CA ILE A 22 13.04 15.91 -3.62
C ILE A 22 11.55 15.78 -3.88
N TYR A 23 11.12 14.65 -4.43
CA TYR A 23 9.73 14.34 -4.70
C TYR A 23 8.92 14.31 -3.40
N TYR A 24 9.40 13.62 -2.37
CA TYR A 24 8.78 13.62 -1.05
C TYR A 24 8.67 15.04 -0.48
N ALA A 25 9.75 15.82 -0.52
CA ALA A 25 9.74 17.20 -0.03
C ALA A 25 8.73 18.07 -0.81
N MET A 26 8.64 17.92 -2.14
CA MET A 26 7.66 18.60 -2.96
C MET A 26 6.23 18.20 -2.55
N GLN A 27 5.95 16.90 -2.46
CA GLN A 27 4.62 16.39 -2.08
C GLN A 27 4.22 16.87 -0.68
N ARG A 28 5.17 16.94 0.25
CA ARG A 28 4.95 17.41 1.61
C ARG A 28 4.60 18.90 1.70
N ASN A 29 5.06 19.72 0.74
CA ASN A 29 4.83 21.16 0.74
C ASN A 29 3.65 21.61 -0.12
N VAL A 30 3.42 20.96 -1.27
CA VAL A 30 2.40 21.40 -2.25
C VAL A 30 1.46 20.28 -2.71
N GLY A 31 1.80 19.02 -2.45
CA GLY A 31 1.09 17.86 -2.97
C GLY A 31 0.14 17.17 -1.99
N SER A 32 -0.03 15.86 -2.19
CA SER A 32 -0.97 15.01 -1.44
C SER A 32 -0.47 14.60 -0.06
N PHE A 33 0.84 14.67 0.20
CA PHE A 33 1.45 14.36 1.50
C PHE A 33 1.39 15.51 2.51
N ARG A 34 0.66 16.59 2.20
CA ARG A 34 0.42 17.67 3.17
C ARG A 34 -0.45 17.16 4.32
N PRO A 35 -0.20 17.60 5.56
CA PRO A 35 -1.06 17.26 6.70
C PRO A 35 -2.53 17.58 6.39
N GLY A 36 -3.41 16.61 6.64
CA GLY A 36 -4.86 16.75 6.42
C GLY A 36 -5.32 16.72 4.96
N ARG A 37 -4.43 16.45 3.99
CA ARG A 37 -4.82 16.23 2.58
C ARG A 37 -4.90 14.75 2.19
N SER A 38 -4.19 13.87 2.88
CA SER A 38 -4.23 12.44 2.62
C SER A 38 -5.55 11.85 3.12
N ASN A 39 -6.24 11.09 2.27
CA ASN A 39 -7.38 10.29 2.70
C ASN A 39 -6.85 9.00 3.36
N HIS A 40 -6.78 8.97 4.68
CA HIS A 40 -6.23 7.81 5.41
C HIS A 40 -7.10 6.56 5.26
N LEU A 41 -8.42 6.72 5.03
CA LEU A 41 -9.35 5.61 4.86
C LEU A 41 -9.23 4.93 3.50
N GLU A 42 -8.84 5.66 2.46
CA GLU A 42 -8.68 5.11 1.10
C GLU A 42 -7.78 3.86 1.10
N TRP A 43 -6.67 3.91 1.86
CA TRP A 43 -5.77 2.76 1.97
C TRP A 43 -6.29 1.64 2.89
N PHE A 44 -7.20 1.94 3.81
CA PHE A 44 -7.92 0.92 4.56
C PHE A 44 -8.96 0.24 3.68
N GLU A 45 -9.66 0.99 2.83
CA GLU A 45 -10.59 0.47 1.83
C GLU A 45 -9.89 -0.45 0.82
N ALA A 46 -8.66 -0.12 0.42
CA ALA A 46 -7.79 -1.00 -0.36
C ALA A 46 -7.57 -2.35 0.34
N ALA A 47 -7.19 -2.34 1.62
CA ALA A 47 -7.00 -3.56 2.41
C ALA A 47 -8.31 -4.35 2.58
N LEU A 48 -9.42 -3.68 2.85
CA LEU A 48 -10.75 -4.29 2.98
C LEU A 48 -11.24 -4.91 1.68
N THR A 49 -10.81 -4.39 0.53
CA THR A 49 -11.04 -5.01 -0.78
C THR A 49 -10.34 -6.36 -0.87
N PHE A 50 -9.09 -6.48 -0.41
CA PHE A 50 -8.41 -7.78 -0.31
C PHE A 50 -9.14 -8.74 0.62
N VAL A 51 -9.52 -8.28 1.83
CA VAL A 51 -10.26 -9.09 2.81
C VAL A 51 -11.55 -9.64 2.20
N LYS A 52 -12.31 -8.78 1.52
CA LYS A 52 -13.55 -9.16 0.82
C LYS A 52 -13.32 -10.22 -0.24
N TRP A 53 -12.31 -10.07 -1.08
CA TRP A 53 -12.03 -11.04 -2.15
C TRP A 53 -11.48 -12.36 -1.62
N ILE A 54 -10.64 -12.34 -0.58
CA ILE A 54 -10.14 -13.53 0.10
C ILE A 54 -11.32 -14.33 0.71
N LYS A 55 -12.22 -13.65 1.42
CA LYS A 55 -13.44 -14.27 1.97
C LYS A 55 -14.36 -14.78 0.86
N GLY A 56 -14.51 -14.02 -0.23
CA GLY A 56 -15.26 -14.44 -1.41
C GLY A 56 -14.70 -15.69 -2.09
N ALA A 57 -13.39 -15.94 -1.97
CA ALA A 57 -12.73 -17.15 -2.43
C ALA A 57 -12.81 -18.31 -1.40
N GLY A 58 -13.54 -18.15 -0.30
CA GLY A 58 -13.74 -19.16 0.73
C GLY A 58 -12.59 -19.30 1.73
N GLN A 59 -11.70 -18.30 1.83
CA GLN A 59 -10.61 -18.28 2.81
C GLN A 59 -10.80 -17.22 3.88
N GLU A 60 -10.15 -17.42 5.03
CA GLU A 60 -10.17 -16.47 6.14
C GLU A 60 -8.88 -15.67 6.18
N VAL A 61 -8.98 -14.40 6.62
CA VAL A 61 -7.82 -13.52 6.86
C VAL A 61 -7.22 -13.75 8.24
N LYS A 62 -8.06 -14.12 9.22
CA LYS A 62 -7.67 -14.29 10.61
C LYS A 62 -6.59 -15.37 10.75
N GLY A 63 -5.48 -15.00 11.37
CA GLY A 63 -4.34 -15.89 11.61
C GLY A 63 -3.44 -16.15 10.41
N ARG A 64 -3.69 -15.51 9.25
CA ARG A 64 -2.91 -15.75 8.02
C ARG A 64 -1.74 -14.79 7.82
N SER A 65 -0.74 -15.26 7.08
CA SER A 65 0.44 -14.48 6.71
C SER A 65 0.30 -13.87 5.31
N PHE A 66 0.70 -12.61 5.19
CA PHE A 66 0.65 -11.84 3.94
C PHE A 66 2.05 -11.43 3.49
N LEU A 67 2.26 -11.44 2.18
CA LEU A 67 3.35 -10.76 1.50
C LEU A 67 2.78 -9.66 0.60
N GLU A 68 3.05 -8.41 0.95
CA GLU A 68 2.71 -7.22 0.18
C GLU A 68 3.90 -6.76 -0.65
N VAL A 69 3.67 -6.56 -1.96
CA VAL A 69 4.64 -5.94 -2.88
C VAL A 69 4.24 -4.48 -3.08
N GLY A 70 5.18 -3.57 -2.82
CA GLY A 70 5.03 -2.12 -2.96
C GLY A 70 4.52 -1.46 -1.69
N THR A 71 5.37 -1.40 -0.64
CA THR A 71 5.04 -0.69 0.61
C THR A 71 4.70 0.80 0.38
N GLY A 72 5.45 1.47 -0.50
CA GLY A 72 5.32 2.91 -0.70
C GLY A 72 5.67 3.71 0.57
N HIS A 73 4.92 4.79 0.79
CA HIS A 73 5.21 5.76 1.85
C HIS A 73 4.48 5.51 3.17
N TYR A 74 3.43 4.68 3.17
CA TYR A 74 2.53 4.45 4.30
C TYR A 74 2.60 2.98 4.77
N LEU A 75 2.02 2.69 5.93
CA LEU A 75 1.78 1.32 6.41
C LEU A 75 0.28 1.03 6.58
N SER A 76 -0.57 1.75 5.86
CA SER A 76 -2.02 1.69 6.04
C SER A 76 -2.61 0.33 5.65
N VAL A 77 -2.19 -0.24 4.52
CA VAL A 77 -2.61 -1.59 4.10
C VAL A 77 -2.18 -2.67 5.10
N PRO A 78 -0.90 -2.79 5.50
CA PRO A 78 -0.49 -3.81 6.45
C PRO A 78 -1.10 -3.57 7.86
N MET A 79 -1.30 -2.32 8.27
CA MET A 79 -2.03 -1.98 9.50
C MET A 79 -3.48 -2.46 9.45
N ALA A 80 -4.19 -2.22 8.35
CA ALA A 80 -5.58 -2.63 8.19
C ALA A 80 -5.73 -4.16 8.13
N LEU A 81 -4.83 -4.86 7.44
CA LEU A 81 -4.83 -6.33 7.42
C LEU A 81 -4.59 -6.90 8.82
N TRP A 82 -3.69 -6.29 9.60
CA TRP A 82 -3.53 -6.63 11.01
C TRP A 82 -4.79 -6.33 11.81
N LEU A 83 -5.47 -5.19 11.64
CA LEU A 83 -6.75 -4.96 12.31
C LEU A 83 -7.80 -6.04 11.95
N CYS A 84 -7.82 -6.52 10.70
CA CYS A 84 -8.67 -7.63 10.23
C CYS A 84 -8.23 -9.04 10.70
N GLY A 85 -7.18 -9.14 11.52
CA GLY A 85 -6.79 -10.40 12.15
C GLY A 85 -5.61 -11.13 11.50
N ALA A 86 -4.91 -10.55 10.52
CA ALA A 86 -3.68 -11.14 9.98
C ALA A 86 -2.67 -11.43 11.11
N SER A 87 -1.96 -12.56 11.04
CA SER A 87 -0.96 -12.93 12.04
C SER A 87 0.39 -12.25 11.78
N GLU A 88 0.71 -12.01 10.51
CA GLU A 88 1.93 -11.36 10.05
C GLU A 88 1.67 -10.70 8.70
N VAL A 89 2.27 -9.53 8.49
CA VAL A 89 2.37 -8.92 7.17
C VAL A 89 3.83 -8.59 6.87
N VAL A 90 4.39 -9.22 5.85
CA VAL A 90 5.67 -8.82 5.27
C VAL A 90 5.35 -7.85 4.14
N THR A 91 5.94 -6.67 4.18
CA THR A 91 5.79 -5.67 3.12
C THR A 91 7.15 -5.30 2.56
N VAL A 92 7.27 -5.37 1.24
CA VAL A 92 8.54 -5.19 0.52
C VAL A 92 8.43 -4.07 -0.50
N ASP A 93 9.50 -3.31 -0.66
CA ASP A 93 9.58 -2.29 -1.69
C ASP A 93 11.00 -2.26 -2.27
N LEU A 94 11.10 -2.03 -3.58
CA LEU A 94 12.37 -1.87 -4.27
C LEU A 94 13.12 -0.63 -3.74
N ASN A 95 12.37 0.39 -3.31
CA ASN A 95 12.89 1.69 -2.89
C ASN A 95 12.55 1.98 -1.43
N LYS A 96 13.32 2.89 -0.80
CA LYS A 96 13.17 3.24 0.63
C LYS A 96 12.18 4.38 0.82
N TYR A 97 10.94 4.18 0.40
CA TYR A 97 9.91 5.22 0.41
C TYR A 97 9.27 5.47 1.78
N LEU A 98 9.25 4.48 2.66
CA LEU A 98 8.52 4.56 3.92
C LEU A 98 8.84 5.83 4.72
N ALA A 99 7.81 6.61 5.03
CA ALA A 99 7.95 7.88 5.72
C ALA A 99 7.33 7.81 7.12
N ASP A 100 8.17 7.84 8.15
CA ASP A 100 7.74 7.72 9.56
C ASP A 100 6.70 8.78 9.94
N ALA A 101 6.84 10.01 9.44
CA ALA A 101 5.88 11.09 9.67
C ALA A 101 4.48 10.77 9.13
N LEU A 102 4.38 10.15 7.94
CA LEU A 102 3.10 9.79 7.34
C LEU A 102 2.44 8.60 8.06
N VAL A 103 3.25 7.68 8.59
CA VAL A 103 2.77 6.61 9.46
C VAL A 103 2.24 7.18 10.79
N ALA A 104 2.97 8.10 11.41
CA ALA A 104 2.55 8.77 12.64
C ALA A 104 1.22 9.54 12.44
N GLU A 105 1.07 10.25 11.33
CA GLU A 105 -0.17 10.93 10.95
C GLU A 105 -1.34 9.95 10.79
N THR A 106 -1.10 8.77 10.21
CA THR A 106 -2.12 7.73 10.08
C THR A 106 -2.55 7.19 11.45
N ILE A 107 -1.61 6.95 12.36
CA ILE A 107 -1.91 6.52 13.74
C ILE A 107 -2.71 7.60 14.48
N GLU A 108 -2.32 8.87 14.33
CA GLU A 108 -3.04 10.00 14.92
C GLU A 108 -4.46 10.14 14.34
N PHE A 109 -4.63 9.96 13.03
CA PHE A 109 -5.94 9.90 12.40
C PHE A 109 -6.82 8.82 13.01
N VAL A 110 -6.31 7.58 13.16
CA VAL A 110 -7.07 6.47 13.78
C VAL A 110 -7.45 6.81 15.22
N ARG A 111 -6.53 7.39 16.00
CA ARG A 111 -6.76 7.77 17.40
C ARG A 111 -7.90 8.78 17.52
N ASN A 112 -7.93 9.77 16.63
CA ASN A 112 -8.87 10.89 16.68
C ASN A 112 -10.22 10.58 16.00
N ASN A 113 -10.30 9.56 15.14
CA ASN A 113 -11.48 9.24 14.33
C ASN A 113 -11.92 7.77 14.48
N GLN A 114 -11.92 7.25 15.71
CA GLN A 114 -12.23 5.83 15.98
C GLN A 114 -13.59 5.38 15.43
N ASP A 115 -14.64 6.19 15.59
CA ASP A 115 -15.99 5.87 15.08
C ASP A 115 -16.00 5.76 13.55
N GLU A 116 -15.24 6.62 12.87
CA GLU A 116 -15.10 6.61 11.41
C GLU A 116 -14.36 5.36 10.95
N VAL A 117 -13.27 4.98 11.65
CA VAL A 117 -12.53 3.75 11.38
C VAL A 117 -13.40 2.52 11.62
N VAL A 118 -14.12 2.44 12.74
CA VAL A 118 -15.05 1.33 13.02
C VAL A 118 -16.11 1.21 11.93
N THR A 119 -16.67 2.36 11.49
CA THR A 119 -17.65 2.39 10.40
C THR A 119 -17.06 1.90 9.08
N ALA A 120 -15.84 2.33 8.73
CA ALA A 120 -15.17 1.90 7.51
C ALA A 120 -14.90 0.39 7.48
N PHE A 121 -14.50 -0.21 8.61
CA PHE A 121 -14.24 -1.65 8.73
C PHE A 121 -15.51 -2.52 8.78
N GLY A 122 -16.68 -1.92 9.04
CA GLY A 122 -17.97 -2.61 8.96
C GLY A 122 -18.01 -3.91 9.77
N SER A 123 -18.35 -5.03 9.13
CA SER A 123 -18.42 -6.34 9.78
C SER A 123 -17.09 -6.81 10.38
N GLU A 124 -15.95 -6.37 9.85
CA GLU A 124 -14.64 -6.71 10.44
C GLU A 124 -14.46 -6.07 11.82
N ALA A 125 -15.11 -4.93 12.07
CA ALA A 125 -15.04 -4.25 13.35
C ALA A 125 -15.87 -4.92 14.46
N GLU A 126 -16.75 -5.85 14.12
CA GLU A 126 -17.54 -6.63 15.08
C GLU A 126 -16.71 -7.75 15.75
N GLU A 127 -15.59 -8.14 15.15
CA GLU A 127 -14.69 -9.15 15.71
C GLU A 127 -14.02 -8.65 17.01
N PRO A 128 -14.03 -9.43 18.10
CA PRO A 128 -13.38 -9.02 19.36
C PRO A 128 -11.89 -8.69 19.20
N LEU A 129 -11.20 -9.42 18.30
CA LEU A 129 -9.78 -9.19 18.01
C LEU A 129 -9.53 -7.81 17.37
N PHE A 130 -10.46 -7.34 16.52
CA PHE A 130 -10.36 -6.00 15.92
C PHE A 130 -10.38 -4.94 17.02
N GLN A 131 -11.37 -5.04 17.93
CA GLN A 131 -11.51 -4.07 19.03
C GLN A 131 -10.28 -4.08 19.95
N GLU A 132 -9.76 -5.26 20.28
CA GLU A 132 -8.52 -5.38 21.05
C GLU A 132 -7.33 -4.69 20.35
N ARG A 133 -7.12 -4.99 19.07
CA ARG A 133 -6.03 -4.45 18.26
C ARG A 133 -6.16 -2.94 18.05
N LEU A 134 -7.37 -2.44 17.81
CA LEU A 134 -7.63 -1.00 17.72
C LEU A 134 -7.30 -0.30 19.04
N GLN A 135 -7.69 -0.87 20.18
CA GLN A 135 -7.37 -0.32 21.51
C GLN A 135 -5.87 -0.34 21.82
N GLN A 136 -5.12 -1.29 21.29
CA GLN A 136 -3.66 -1.29 21.36
C GLN A 136 -3.05 -0.21 20.45
N LEU A 137 -3.54 -0.11 19.21
CA LEU A 137 -3.07 0.83 18.22
C LEU A 137 -3.22 2.29 18.67
N ILE A 138 -4.38 2.68 19.22
CA ILE A 138 -4.59 4.08 19.63
C ILE A 138 -3.71 4.52 20.82
N LYS A 139 -3.14 3.56 21.56
CA LYS A 139 -2.27 3.81 22.72
C LYS A 139 -0.82 4.09 22.34
N ILE A 140 -0.35 3.60 21.20
CA ILE A 140 1.03 3.85 20.77
C ILE A 140 1.23 5.34 20.52
N GLN A 141 2.44 5.84 20.78
CA GLN A 141 2.79 7.26 20.64
C GLN A 141 3.87 7.49 19.58
N GLY A 142 4.56 6.43 19.16
CA GLY A 142 5.57 6.45 18.09
C GLY A 142 4.98 6.27 16.70
N GLY A 143 5.86 6.32 15.70
CA GLY A 143 5.56 6.10 14.29
C GLY A 143 5.77 4.65 13.84
N ALA A 144 6.41 4.48 12.69
CA ALA A 144 6.58 3.21 12.01
C ALA A 144 7.23 2.14 12.89
N SER A 145 8.30 2.47 13.60
CA SER A 145 9.03 1.48 14.41
C SER A 145 8.15 0.79 15.48
N GLU A 146 7.26 1.56 16.13
CA GLU A 146 6.36 1.01 17.14
C GLU A 146 5.21 0.23 16.52
N LEU A 147 4.63 0.75 15.44
CA LEU A 147 3.60 0.06 14.67
C LEU A 147 4.10 -1.30 14.15
N LEU A 148 5.28 -1.35 13.54
CA LEU A 148 5.87 -2.58 12.99
C LEU A 148 5.99 -3.66 14.06
N ARG A 149 6.45 -3.29 15.27
CA ARG A 149 6.54 -4.22 16.40
C ARG A 149 5.16 -4.66 16.92
N LEU A 150 4.24 -3.72 17.11
CA LEU A 150 2.91 -4.00 17.64
C LEU A 150 2.13 -4.93 16.70
N ALA A 151 2.15 -4.61 15.42
CA ALA A 151 1.33 -5.27 14.41
C ALA A 151 1.98 -6.50 13.76
N ASN A 152 3.16 -6.91 14.23
CA ASN A 152 3.98 -7.96 13.63
C ASN A 152 4.14 -7.76 12.11
N ILE A 153 4.46 -6.52 11.71
CA ILE A 153 4.71 -6.15 10.33
C ILE A 153 6.22 -6.13 10.11
N LYS A 154 6.69 -6.81 9.08
CA LYS A 154 8.10 -6.80 8.65
C LYS A 154 8.24 -5.96 7.39
N TYR A 155 8.88 -4.81 7.52
CA TYR A 155 9.22 -3.96 6.38
C TYR A 155 10.62 -4.29 5.87
N ILE A 156 10.75 -4.61 4.58
CA ILE A 156 12.03 -4.93 3.94
C ILE A 156 12.21 -4.04 2.71
N SER A 157 13.18 -3.13 2.79
CA SER A 157 13.56 -2.27 1.68
C SER A 157 15.05 -1.86 1.76
N PRO A 158 15.80 -1.83 0.65
CA PRO A 158 15.34 -2.19 -0.69
C PRO A 158 15.22 -3.71 -0.82
N ALA A 159 14.22 -4.18 -1.54
CA ALA A 159 13.97 -5.60 -1.78
C ALA A 159 13.44 -5.82 -3.19
N ASP A 160 14.02 -6.79 -3.88
CA ASP A 160 13.52 -7.26 -5.17
C ASP A 160 12.43 -8.32 -4.93
N ALA A 161 11.18 -7.98 -5.24
CA ALA A 161 10.06 -8.90 -5.07
C ALA A 161 10.14 -10.13 -5.99
N ALA A 162 10.98 -10.10 -7.03
CA ALA A 162 11.28 -11.27 -7.87
C ALA A 162 12.28 -12.23 -7.21
N ARG A 163 12.88 -11.87 -6.07
CA ARG A 163 13.85 -12.70 -5.35
C ARG A 163 13.93 -12.32 -3.87
N LEU A 164 13.16 -13.03 -3.04
CA LEU A 164 13.13 -12.81 -1.60
C LEU A 164 13.73 -13.98 -0.83
N ASP A 165 14.44 -13.65 0.26
CA ASP A 165 15.10 -14.65 1.13
C ASP A 165 14.11 -15.22 2.17
N PHE A 166 13.05 -15.85 1.67
CA PHE A 166 12.08 -16.60 2.46
C PHE A 166 12.04 -18.06 2.00
N PRO A 167 11.78 -19.02 2.92
CA PRO A 167 11.49 -20.39 2.55
C PRO A 167 10.29 -20.51 1.61
N ASP A 168 10.25 -21.62 0.87
CA ASP A 168 9.06 -21.98 0.08
C ASP A 168 7.83 -22.08 0.99
N GLU A 169 6.64 -21.78 0.45
CA GLU A 169 5.36 -21.95 1.16
C GLU A 169 5.26 -21.15 2.48
N SER A 170 5.86 -19.96 2.54
CA SER A 170 5.86 -19.09 3.72
C SER A 170 4.55 -18.29 3.91
N PHE A 171 3.85 -17.95 2.83
CA PHE A 171 2.72 -17.00 2.87
C PHE A 171 1.39 -17.62 2.45
N ASP A 172 0.31 -17.22 3.09
CA ASP A 172 -1.05 -17.58 2.65
C ASP A 172 -1.51 -16.68 1.50
N PHE A 173 -1.13 -15.39 1.53
CA PHE A 173 -1.56 -14.40 0.55
C PHE A 173 -0.39 -13.57 0.03
N HIS A 174 -0.41 -13.30 -1.26
CA HIS A 174 0.51 -12.39 -1.94
C HIS A 174 -0.32 -11.29 -2.60
N ILE A 175 -0.05 -10.04 -2.23
CA ILE A 175 -0.90 -8.90 -2.57
C ILE A 175 -0.10 -7.73 -3.14
N SER A 176 -0.77 -6.89 -3.92
CA SER A 176 -0.28 -5.55 -4.26
C SER A 176 -1.46 -4.64 -4.58
N HIS A 177 -1.32 -3.35 -4.28
CA HIS A 177 -2.32 -2.34 -4.60
C HIS A 177 -1.71 -1.23 -5.44
N ALA A 178 -2.11 -1.16 -6.71
CA ALA A 178 -1.64 -0.17 -7.68
C ALA A 178 -0.10 -0.14 -7.82
N VAL A 179 0.46 -1.30 -8.18
CA VAL A 179 1.93 -1.52 -8.28
C VAL A 179 2.31 -2.10 -9.64
N PHE A 180 1.58 -3.10 -10.12
CA PHE A 180 1.97 -3.84 -11.34
C PHE A 180 1.88 -2.98 -12.60
N GLU A 181 1.01 -1.98 -12.65
CA GLU A 181 0.92 -0.98 -13.74
C GLU A 181 2.20 -0.17 -13.94
N HIS A 182 3.10 -0.16 -12.95
CA HIS A 182 4.38 0.54 -13.00
C HIS A 182 5.57 -0.38 -13.29
N ILE A 183 5.34 -1.68 -13.50
CA ILE A 183 6.39 -2.69 -13.61
C ILE A 183 6.39 -3.28 -15.04
N PRO A 184 7.56 -3.43 -15.69
CA PRO A 184 7.66 -4.10 -16.98
C PRO A 184 7.12 -5.54 -16.96
N PRO A 185 6.46 -6.02 -18.04
CA PRO A 185 5.82 -7.34 -18.07
C PRO A 185 6.75 -8.50 -17.69
N GLU A 186 8.01 -8.47 -18.12
CA GLU A 186 9.01 -9.49 -17.80
C GLU A 186 9.37 -9.53 -16.31
N VAL A 187 9.34 -8.37 -15.63
CA VAL A 187 9.57 -8.27 -14.20
C VAL A 187 8.33 -8.75 -13.43
N ILE A 188 7.12 -8.43 -13.89
CA ILE A 188 5.88 -8.98 -13.32
C ILE A 188 5.91 -10.51 -13.39
N ALA A 189 6.32 -11.09 -14.53
CA ALA A 189 6.43 -12.54 -14.68
C ALA A 189 7.42 -13.15 -13.68
N ALA A 190 8.53 -12.46 -13.40
CA ALA A 190 9.49 -12.89 -12.39
C ALA A 190 8.92 -12.80 -10.96
N ILE A 191 8.24 -11.69 -10.62
CA ILE A 191 7.56 -11.51 -9.33
C ILE A 191 6.51 -12.60 -9.11
N LEU A 192 5.66 -12.88 -10.11
CA LEU A 192 4.63 -13.91 -10.00
C LEU A 192 5.22 -15.33 -9.91
N THR A 193 6.37 -15.57 -10.54
CA THR A 193 7.10 -16.84 -10.42
C THR A 193 7.61 -17.02 -8.99
N GLU A 194 8.18 -15.97 -8.40
CA GLU A 194 8.65 -15.99 -7.01
C GLU A 194 7.49 -16.10 -6.03
N ALA A 195 6.40 -15.36 -6.25
CA ALA A 195 5.18 -15.46 -5.45
C ALA A 195 4.64 -16.90 -5.43
N ARG A 196 4.67 -17.61 -6.55
CA ARG A 196 4.27 -19.03 -6.62
C ARG A 196 5.16 -19.94 -5.77
N ARG A 197 6.45 -19.65 -5.64
CA ARG A 197 7.37 -20.40 -4.75
C ARG A 197 7.06 -20.13 -3.28
N LEU A 198 6.76 -18.87 -2.98
CA LEU A 198 6.55 -18.37 -1.62
C LEU A 198 5.16 -18.64 -1.06
N LEU A 199 4.16 -18.86 -1.90
CA LEU A 199 2.79 -19.16 -1.48
C LEU A 199 2.65 -20.62 -1.02
N LYS A 200 1.93 -20.80 0.08
CA LYS A 200 1.47 -22.11 0.56
C LYS A 200 0.58 -22.79 -0.48
N PRO A 201 0.40 -24.12 -0.40
CA PRO A 201 -0.65 -24.79 -1.14
C PRO A 201 -2.00 -24.14 -0.86
N GLN A 202 -2.74 -23.80 -1.93
CA GLN A 202 -4.00 -23.03 -1.89
C GLN A 202 -3.86 -21.54 -1.52
N GLY A 203 -2.65 -21.00 -1.40
CA GLY A 203 -2.46 -19.55 -1.22
C GLY A 203 -3.00 -18.75 -2.40
N LEU A 204 -3.36 -17.48 -2.15
CA LEU A 204 -3.96 -16.61 -3.17
C LEU A 204 -3.02 -15.47 -3.58
N LEU A 205 -3.05 -15.17 -4.88
CA LEU A 205 -2.54 -13.93 -5.46
C LEU A 205 -3.72 -12.97 -5.58
N VAL A 206 -3.65 -11.82 -4.91
CA VAL A 206 -4.74 -10.85 -4.90
C VAL A 206 -4.19 -9.46 -5.21
N HIS A 207 -4.38 -9.01 -6.44
CA HIS A 207 -3.76 -7.80 -6.97
C HIS A 207 -4.81 -6.82 -7.47
N VAL A 208 -4.72 -5.57 -7.01
CA VAL A 208 -5.45 -4.43 -7.58
C VAL A 208 -4.51 -3.70 -8.52
N ILE A 209 -4.97 -3.49 -9.75
CA ILE A 209 -4.24 -2.79 -10.81
C ILE A 209 -5.10 -1.61 -11.24
N ASP A 210 -4.55 -0.40 -11.22
CA ASP A 210 -5.16 0.80 -11.76
C ASP A 210 -4.49 1.19 -13.08
N PRO A 211 -5.05 0.80 -14.23
CA PRO A 211 -4.48 1.15 -15.54
C PRO A 211 -4.82 2.60 -15.96
N SER A 212 -5.34 3.43 -15.06
CA SER A 212 -5.77 4.78 -15.40
C SER A 212 -4.64 5.80 -15.49
N ASP A 213 -4.87 6.87 -16.25
CA ASP A 213 -4.05 8.07 -16.22
C ASP A 213 -4.20 8.77 -14.86
N HIS A 214 -3.20 8.63 -13.98
CA HIS A 214 -3.20 9.27 -12.66
C HIS A 214 -3.25 10.81 -12.74
N PHE A 215 -2.96 11.44 -13.89
CA PHE A 215 -3.19 12.87 -14.05
C PHE A 215 -4.69 13.22 -14.03
N ALA A 216 -5.57 12.31 -14.46
CA ALA A 216 -7.01 12.52 -14.46
C ALA A 216 -7.60 12.62 -13.05
N HIS A 217 -6.90 12.13 -12.02
CA HIS A 217 -7.27 12.31 -10.62
C HIS A 217 -7.17 13.78 -10.16
N ASP A 218 -6.25 14.56 -10.74
CA ASP A 218 -6.02 15.98 -10.41
C ASP A 218 -6.52 16.98 -11.47
N ASP A 219 -6.69 16.51 -12.71
CA ASP A 219 -7.10 17.30 -13.86
C ASP A 219 -8.39 16.72 -14.45
N THR A 220 -9.54 17.23 -13.98
CA THR A 220 -10.87 16.78 -14.42
C THR A 220 -11.19 17.14 -15.88
N SER A 221 -10.29 17.84 -16.58
CA SER A 221 -10.43 18.12 -18.01
C SER A 221 -9.97 16.98 -18.92
N ILE A 222 -9.31 15.96 -18.37
CA ILE A 222 -8.86 14.77 -19.09
C ILE A 222 -9.56 13.50 -18.57
N THR A 223 -9.51 12.43 -19.36
CA THR A 223 -10.11 11.15 -18.99
C THR A 223 -9.08 10.20 -18.41
N ALA A 224 -9.54 9.14 -17.74
CA ALA A 224 -8.70 8.07 -17.20
C ALA A 224 -7.89 7.29 -18.26
N ILE A 225 -8.12 7.54 -19.55
CA ILE A 225 -7.38 6.92 -20.67
C ILE A 225 -6.71 7.98 -21.56
N ASN A 226 -6.45 9.17 -21.00
CA ASN A 226 -5.86 10.28 -21.74
C ASN A 226 -4.49 9.93 -22.35
N PHE A 227 -3.72 9.06 -21.71
CA PHE A 227 -2.44 8.55 -22.24
C PHE A 227 -2.54 7.88 -23.61
N LEU A 228 -3.70 7.31 -24.00
CA LEU A 228 -3.87 6.61 -25.29
C LEU A 228 -3.78 7.54 -26.52
N GLN A 229 -3.69 8.85 -26.32
CA GLN A 229 -3.50 9.83 -27.38
C GLN A 229 -2.02 10.04 -27.75
N PHE A 230 -1.10 9.47 -26.98
CA PHE A 230 0.34 9.65 -27.13
C PHE A 230 0.99 8.33 -27.55
N SER A 231 2.09 8.43 -28.30
CA SER A 231 2.97 7.29 -28.51
C SER A 231 3.70 6.92 -27.20
N GLU A 232 4.21 5.69 -27.12
CA GLU A 232 4.99 5.21 -25.96
C GLU A 232 6.23 6.08 -25.65
N ARG A 233 6.74 6.82 -26.65
CA ARG A 233 7.85 7.76 -26.44
C ARG A 233 7.38 9.13 -25.92
N GLU A 234 6.15 9.53 -26.24
CA GLU A 234 5.57 10.80 -25.83
C GLU A 234 4.95 10.74 -24.43
N TRP A 235 4.45 9.56 -24.05
CA TRP A 235 4.00 9.23 -22.70
C TRP A 235 5.21 8.95 -21.79
#